data_AF-A0A920DTK6-F1
#
_entry.id   AF-A0A920DTK6-F1
#
_cell.length_a   1.000
_cell.length_b   1.000
_cell.length_c   1.000
_cell.angle_alpha   90.00
_cell.angle_beta   90.00
_cell.angle_gamma   90.00
#
_symmetry.space_group_name_H-M   'P 1'
#
loop_
_entity.id
_entity.type
_entity.pdbx_description
1 polymer ?
#
loop_
_entity_poly.entity_id
_entity_poly.type
_entity_poly.pdbx_seq_one_letter_code
_entity_poly.pdbx_strand_id
1 'polypeptide(L)'
;MLSNKINFFCPNCSSDKYIGKTTIGKNYKDEPYKNVTSEIQCAKCFMDIPSIISENISPDKQNEMSKLWNEIYKPSHKENAAQCSKCFRYYWEIEKYLSENNISAKDIFYQTYNPKKSIGDLICKICDPSSFK
;
A
#
# COMPACT_ATOMS: atom_id res chain seq x y z
N MET A 1 13.73 6.33 -24.66
CA MET A 1 13.86 5.42 -23.50
C MET A 1 12.84 4.31 -23.68
N LEU A 2 13.28 3.07 -23.87
CA LEU A 2 12.39 1.91 -23.87
C LEU A 2 11.84 1.75 -22.45
N SER A 3 10.67 2.34 -22.16
CA SER A 3 9.95 1.99 -20.95
C SER A 3 9.53 0.53 -21.10
N ASN A 4 10.25 -0.40 -20.46
CA ASN A 4 9.78 -1.77 -20.34
C ASN A 4 8.40 -1.71 -19.69
N LYS A 5 7.36 -1.89 -20.50
CA LYS A 5 5.98 -1.75 -20.07
C LYS A 5 5.71 -2.92 -19.14
N ILE A 6 5.67 -2.65 -17.84
CA ILE A 6 5.29 -3.63 -16.83
C ILE A 6 3.87 -4.11 -17.14
N ASN A 7 3.70 -5.42 -17.33
CA ASN A 7 2.38 -6.03 -17.37
C ASN A 7 1.91 -6.26 -15.94
N PHE A 8 1.18 -5.30 -15.38
CA PHE A 8 0.73 -5.34 -14.00
C PHE A 8 -0.59 -6.11 -13.87
N PHE A 9 -0.68 -6.91 -12.81
CA PHE A 9 -1.90 -7.54 -12.35
C PHE A 9 -2.07 -7.27 -10.86
N CYS A 10 -3.22 -6.70 -10.48
CA CYS A 10 -3.56 -6.51 -9.08
C CYS A 10 -4.33 -7.73 -8.52
N PRO A 11 -3.71 -8.60 -7.71
CA PRO A 11 -4.39 -9.73 -7.06
C PRO A 11 -5.48 -9.31 -6.05
N ASN A 12 -5.56 -8.03 -5.67
CA ASN A 12 -6.58 -7.53 -4.76
C ASN A 12 -7.90 -7.14 -5.45
N CYS A 13 -7.85 -6.61 -6.68
CA CYS A 13 -9.03 -6.06 -7.36
C CYS A 13 -9.06 -6.28 -8.88
N SER A 14 -8.14 -7.09 -9.39
CA SER A 14 -8.00 -7.48 -10.80
C SER A 14 -7.71 -6.34 -11.78
N SER A 15 -7.30 -5.17 -11.28
CA SER A 15 -6.86 -4.04 -12.11
C SER A 15 -5.51 -4.32 -12.78
N ASP A 16 -5.37 -3.86 -14.01
CA ASP A 16 -4.12 -3.84 -14.78
C ASP A 16 -3.40 -2.48 -14.73
N LYS A 17 -4.02 -1.48 -14.10
CA LYS A 17 -3.46 -0.14 -13.89
C LYS A 17 -2.71 -0.01 -12.57
N TYR A 18 -1.55 0.63 -12.61
CA TYR A 18 -0.70 0.94 -11.47
C TYR A 18 -0.29 2.42 -11.45
N ILE A 19 0.09 2.92 -10.26
CA ILE A 19 0.55 4.30 -10.05
C ILE A 19 2.08 4.37 -10.17
N GLY A 20 2.78 3.47 -9.50
CA GLY A 20 4.24 3.44 -9.49
C GLY A 20 4.79 2.14 -8.92
N LYS A 21 6.10 1.96 -9.07
CA LYS A 21 6.88 0.85 -8.51
C LYS A 21 7.95 1.41 -7.59
N THR A 22 8.05 0.85 -6.39
CA THR A 22 8.98 1.29 -5.35
C THR A 22 9.89 0.13 -4.95
N THR A 23 11.20 0.35 -4.96
CA THR A 23 12.17 -0.62 -4.42
C THR A 23 12.14 -0.57 -2.90
N ILE A 24 12.02 -1.73 -2.26
CA ILE A 24 12.06 -1.85 -0.81
C ILE A 24 13.51 -1.95 -0.37
N GLY A 25 13.97 -0.98 0.43
CA GLY A 25 15.28 -1.02 1.10
C GLY A 25 15.26 -1.71 2.46
N LYS A 26 14.08 -2.16 2.93
CA LYS A 26 13.94 -2.84 4.22
C LYS A 26 14.17 -4.34 4.06
N ASN A 27 15.14 -4.88 4.80
CA ASN A 27 15.27 -6.31 4.99
C ASN A 27 14.21 -6.77 5.99
N TYR A 28 13.01 -7.11 5.50
CA TYR A 28 12.03 -7.83 6.32
C TYR A 28 12.69 -9.13 6.81
N LYS A 29 12.67 -9.35 8.13
CA LYS A 29 13.31 -10.55 8.72
C LYS A 29 12.46 -11.79 8.53
N ASP A 30 11.15 -11.60 8.43
CA ASP A 30 10.15 -12.66 8.46
C ASP A 30 9.47 -12.83 7.09
N GLU A 31 9.10 -14.08 6.78
CA GLU A 31 8.26 -14.39 5.64
C GLU A 31 6.84 -13.83 5.84
N PRO A 32 6.12 -13.46 4.77
CA PRO A 32 6.43 -13.66 3.35
C PRO A 32 7.24 -12.51 2.71
N TYR A 33 7.46 -11.41 3.45
CA TYR A 33 8.06 -10.19 2.91
C TYR A 33 9.59 -10.21 2.84
N LYS A 34 10.24 -11.20 3.47
CA LYS A 34 11.70 -11.38 3.48
C LYS A 34 12.36 -11.28 2.11
N ASN A 35 11.73 -11.81 1.07
CA ASN A 35 12.26 -11.84 -0.29
C ASN A 35 11.66 -10.77 -1.22
N VAL A 36 10.84 -9.85 -0.68
CA VAL A 36 10.18 -8.81 -1.47
C VAL A 36 11.16 -7.64 -1.66
N THR A 37 11.60 -7.43 -2.90
CA THR A 37 12.55 -6.38 -3.25
C THR A 37 11.88 -5.12 -3.82
N SER A 38 10.62 -5.22 -4.25
CA SER A 38 9.85 -4.08 -4.71
C SER A 38 8.35 -4.33 -4.65
N GLU A 39 7.60 -3.25 -4.55
CA GLU A 39 6.14 -3.21 -4.57
C GLU A 39 5.64 -2.33 -5.73
N ILE A 40 4.44 -2.64 -6.23
CA ILE A 40 3.74 -1.87 -7.24
C ILE A 40 2.39 -1.43 -6.66
N GLN A 41 2.13 -0.13 -6.67
CA GLN A 41 0.90 0.44 -6.15
C GLN A 41 -0.22 0.35 -7.19
N CYS A 42 -1.34 -0.28 -6.83
CA CYS A 42 -2.49 -0.38 -7.72
C CYS A 42 -3.24 0.95 -7.88
N ALA A 43 -3.55 1.37 -9.11
CA ALA A 43 -4.28 2.62 -9.35
C ALA A 43 -5.79 2.56 -9.03
N LYS A 44 -6.34 1.37 -8.78
CA LYS A 44 -7.76 1.17 -8.46
C LYS A 44 -8.01 1.01 -6.96
N CYS A 45 -7.18 0.22 -6.28
CA CYS A 45 -7.36 -0.09 -4.86
C CYS A 45 -6.28 0.46 -3.94
N PHE A 46 -5.26 1.14 -4.48
CA PHE A 46 -4.18 1.82 -3.75
C PHE A 46 -3.32 0.93 -2.85
N MET A 47 -3.54 -0.38 -2.87
CA MET A 47 -2.66 -1.34 -2.20
C MET A 47 -1.29 -1.33 -2.87
N ASP A 48 -0.24 -1.31 -2.06
CA ASP A 48 1.10 -1.72 -2.48
C ASP A 48 1.15 -3.24 -2.50
N ILE A 49 1.52 -3.79 -3.66
CA ILE A 49 1.52 -5.22 -3.89
C ILE A 49 2.93 -5.67 -4.25
N PRO A 50 3.47 -6.71 -3.61
CA PRO A 50 4.76 -7.26 -3.97
C PRO A 50 4.85 -7.55 -5.47
N SER A 51 5.93 -7.08 -6.10
CA SER A 51 6.20 -7.29 -7.53
C SER A 51 6.20 -8.77 -7.91
N ILE A 52 6.71 -9.65 -7.05
CA ILE A 52 6.78 -11.10 -7.28
C ILE A 52 5.41 -11.76 -7.55
N ILE A 53 4.31 -11.15 -7.11
CA ILE A 53 2.94 -11.65 -7.32
C ILE A 53 2.08 -10.76 -8.23
N SER A 54 2.64 -9.70 -8.80
CA SER A 54 1.87 -8.67 -9.54
C SER A 54 2.51 -8.21 -10.84
N GLU A 55 3.81 -8.43 -11.02
CA GLU A 55 4.56 -8.02 -12.21
C GLU A 55 4.73 -9.16 -13.19
N ASN A 56 4.31 -8.95 -14.44
CA ASN A 56 4.46 -9.89 -15.55
C ASN A 56 3.86 -11.28 -15.27
N ILE A 57 2.76 -11.32 -14.51
CA ILE A 57 2.02 -12.54 -14.21
C ILE A 57 1.24 -12.99 -15.44
N SER A 58 1.45 -14.24 -15.85
CA SER A 58 0.71 -14.84 -16.96
C SER A 58 -0.77 -15.08 -16.55
N PRO A 59 -1.73 -14.98 -17.48
CA PRO A 59 -3.16 -15.10 -17.16
C PRO A 59 -3.55 -16.39 -16.41
N ASP A 60 -2.90 -17.51 -16.72
CA ASP A 60 -3.10 -18.81 -16.07
C ASP A 60 -2.68 -18.82 -14.58
N LYS A 61 -1.76 -17.94 -14.18
CA LYS A 61 -1.26 -17.81 -12.80
C LYS A 61 -1.98 -16.75 -11.98
N GLN A 62 -2.82 -15.90 -12.58
CA GLN A 62 -3.49 -14.80 -11.86
C GLN A 62 -4.38 -15.27 -10.71
N ASN A 63 -5.02 -16.43 -10.87
CA ASN A 63 -5.84 -17.02 -9.82
C ASN A 63 -4.99 -17.50 -8.64
N GLU A 64 -3.82 -18.10 -8.91
CA GLU A 64 -2.87 -18.50 -7.88
C GLU A 64 -2.33 -17.29 -7.12
N MET A 65 -1.94 -16.23 -7.83
CA MET A 65 -1.44 -14.99 -7.20
C MET A 65 -2.52 -14.29 -6.36
N SER A 66 -3.78 -14.34 -6.80
CA SER A 66 -4.92 -13.85 -6.02
C SER A 66 -5.11 -14.62 -4.72
N LYS A 67 -4.95 -15.96 -4.73
CA LYS A 67 -5.01 -16.77 -3.51
C LYS A 67 -3.85 -16.44 -2.58
N LEU A 68 -2.63 -16.44 -3.11
CA LEU A 68 -1.42 -16.14 -2.36
C LEU A 68 -1.45 -14.75 -1.70
N TRP A 69 -2.00 -13.77 -2.42
CA TRP A 69 -2.27 -12.45 -1.88
C TRP A 69 -3.22 -12.49 -0.69
N ASN A 70 -4.39 -13.10 -0.85
CA ASN A 70 -5.42 -13.08 0.19
C ASN A 70 -5.05 -13.91 1.43
N GLU A 71 -4.34 -15.02 1.25
CA GLU A 71 -4.00 -15.95 2.33
C GLU A 71 -2.72 -15.57 3.07
N ILE A 72 -1.73 -14.98 2.38
CA ILE A 72 -0.38 -14.79 2.95
C ILE A 72 0.04 -13.33 2.96
N TYR A 73 0.11 -12.67 1.79
CA TYR A 73 0.69 -11.33 1.71
C TYR A 73 -0.20 -10.25 2.32
N LYS A 74 -1.50 -10.24 2.05
CA LYS A 74 -2.42 -9.21 2.55
C LYS A 74 -2.57 -9.23 4.07
N PRO A 75 -2.68 -10.39 4.74
CA PRO A 75 -2.63 -10.44 6.21
C PRO A 75 -1.33 -9.85 6.76
N SER A 76 -0.17 -10.28 6.25
CA SER A 76 1.14 -9.77 6.70
C SER A 76 1.31 -8.27 6.42
N HIS A 77 0.83 -7.79 5.27
CA HIS A 77 0.84 -6.37 4.92
C HIS A 77 0.11 -5.52 5.96
N LYS A 78 -1.04 -6.02 6.45
CA LYS A 78 -1.85 -5.31 7.46
C LYS A 78 -1.18 -5.19 8.83
N GLU A 79 -0.29 -6.11 9.20
CA GLU A 79 0.38 -6.09 10.51
C GLU A 79 1.26 -4.86 10.69
N ASN A 80 1.87 -4.39 9.60
CA ASN A 80 2.80 -3.26 9.59
C ASN A 80 2.27 -2.04 8.83
N ALA A 81 1.04 -2.13 8.29
CA ALA A 81 0.44 -1.04 7.53
C ALA A 81 0.13 0.15 8.43
N ALA A 82 0.48 1.35 7.95
CA ALA A 82 0.08 2.58 8.60
C ALA A 82 -1.46 2.69 8.69
N GLN A 83 -1.96 2.89 9.91
CA GLN A 83 -3.37 2.97 10.22
C GLN A 83 -3.66 4.21 11.08
N CYS A 84 -4.71 4.95 10.73
CA CYS A 84 -5.14 6.11 11.51
C CYS A 84 -5.67 5.68 12.87
N SER A 85 -5.14 6.26 13.95
CA SER A 85 -5.60 5.98 15.32
C SER A 85 -7.01 6.52 15.62
N LYS A 86 -7.54 7.45 14.79
CA LYS A 86 -8.88 8.05 14.96
C LYS A 86 -9.99 7.31 14.20
N CYS A 87 -9.76 6.98 12.93
CA CYS A 87 -10.79 6.38 12.07
C CYS A 87 -10.50 4.93 11.67
N PHE A 88 -9.37 4.37 12.12
CA PHE A 88 -8.95 2.99 11.86
C PHE A 88 -8.81 2.61 10.38
N ARG A 89 -8.81 3.60 9.48
CA ARG A 89 -8.53 3.40 8.06
C ARG A 89 -7.04 3.19 7.84
N TYR A 90 -6.71 2.24 6.99
CA TYR A 90 -5.35 2.04 6.51
C TYR A 90 -4.99 3.08 5.44
N TYR A 91 -3.69 3.24 5.20
CA TYR A 91 -3.16 4.21 4.24
C TYR A 91 -3.82 4.11 2.85
N TRP A 92 -4.01 2.90 2.29
CA TRP A 92 -4.61 2.72 0.96
C TRP A 92 -6.07 3.18 0.91
N GLU A 93 -6.82 3.05 2.00
CA GLU A 93 -8.22 3.53 2.07
C GLU A 93 -8.26 5.05 2.13
N ILE A 94 -7.28 5.66 2.80
CA ILE A 94 -7.14 7.11 2.92
C ILE A 94 -6.74 7.70 1.56
N GLU A 95 -5.71 7.15 0.91
CA GLU A 95 -5.27 7.58 -0.42
C GLU A 95 -6.38 7.44 -1.45
N LYS A 96 -7.11 6.32 -1.43
CA LYS A 96 -8.27 6.11 -2.30
C LYS A 96 -9.32 7.21 -2.09
N TYR A 97 -9.70 7.48 -0.84
CA TYR A 97 -10.66 8.54 -0.53
C TYR A 97 -10.18 9.90 -1.04
N LEU A 98 -8.91 10.26 -0.79
CA LEU A 98 -8.35 11.53 -1.23
C LEU A 98 -8.35 11.63 -2.77
N SER A 99 -7.97 10.56 -3.47
CA SER A 99 -7.99 10.50 -4.93
C SER A 99 -9.41 10.64 -5.49
N GLU A 100 -10.39 9.93 -4.94
CA GLU A 100 -11.79 9.99 -5.39
C GLU A 100 -12.42 11.38 -5.19
N ASN A 101 -11.89 12.16 -4.22
CA ASN A 101 -12.32 13.53 -3.94
C ASN A 101 -11.40 14.61 -4.57
N ASN A 102 -10.49 14.23 -5.48
CA ASN A 102 -9.54 15.14 -6.14
C ASN A 102 -8.65 15.95 -5.18
N ILE A 103 -8.32 15.38 -4.03
CA ILE A 103 -7.44 16.00 -3.03
C ILE A 103 -6.01 15.49 -3.28
N SER A 104 -5.16 16.36 -3.83
CA SER A 104 -3.73 16.06 -3.94
C SER A 104 -3.07 16.16 -2.55
N ALA A 105 -2.44 15.08 -2.11
CA ALA A 105 -1.69 15.05 -0.85
C ALA A 105 -0.42 14.22 -1.04
N LYS A 106 0.74 14.82 -0.72
CA LYS A 106 2.00 14.08 -0.58
C LYS A 106 2.04 13.33 0.76
N ASP A 107 1.59 14.00 1.82
CA ASP A 107 1.51 13.44 3.16
C ASP A 107 0.04 13.18 3.54
N ILE A 108 -0.24 11.95 3.95
CA ILE A 108 -1.58 11.49 4.35
C ILE A 108 -1.69 11.25 5.86
N PHE A 109 -0.57 11.21 6.57
CA PHE A 109 -0.47 11.06 8.03
C PHE A 109 0.46 12.11 8.65
N TYR A 110 0.19 12.44 9.91
CA TYR A 110 1.17 13.03 10.81
C TYR A 110 1.13 12.29 12.15
N GLN A 111 2.22 12.39 12.91
CA GLN A 111 2.30 11.84 14.25
C GLN A 111 2.10 12.94 15.28
N THR A 112 1.18 12.73 16.22
CA THR A 112 0.99 13.64 17.35
C THR A 112 2.15 13.52 18.34
N TYR A 113 2.39 14.57 19.12
CA TYR A 113 3.29 14.50 20.25
C TYR A 113 2.51 14.16 21.52
N ASN A 114 2.95 13.14 22.26
CA ASN A 114 2.40 12.81 23.57
C ASN A 114 3.54 12.67 24.59
N PRO A 115 3.74 13.63 25.50
CA PRO A 115 4.85 13.58 26.46
C PRO A 115 4.74 12.44 27.49
N LYS A 116 3.59 11.75 27.58
CA LYS A 116 3.39 10.60 28.48
C LYS A 116 3.52 9.24 27.79
N LYS A 117 3.62 9.18 26.45
CA LYS A 117 3.80 7.95 25.68
C LYS A 117 5.07 8.08 24.84
N SER A 118 5.81 6.99 24.64
CA SER A 118 7.01 6.98 23.80
C SER A 118 6.72 7.24 22.32
N ILE A 119 5.49 6.97 21.87
CA ILE A 119 5.02 7.12 20.49
C ILE A 119 3.63 7.77 20.56
N GLY A 120 3.44 8.90 19.89
CA GLY A 120 2.12 9.54 19.78
C GLY A 120 1.26 8.91 18.68
N ASP A 121 -0.02 9.26 18.68
CA ASP A 121 -1.03 8.71 17.77
C ASP A 121 -0.76 9.15 16.32
N LEU A 122 -1.02 8.25 15.37
CA LEU A 122 -0.88 8.50 13.93
C LEU A 122 -2.24 8.96 13.39
N ILE A 123 -2.32 10.22 12.93
CA ILE A 123 -3.59 10.83 12.53
C ILE A 123 -3.56 11.12 11.02
N CYS A 124 -4.63 10.73 10.33
CA CYS A 124 -4.72 10.93 8.88
C CYS A 124 -5.35 12.28 8.49
N LYS A 125 -5.06 12.69 7.26
CA LYS A 125 -5.55 13.94 6.65
C LYS A 125 -7.07 14.07 6.59
N ILE A 126 -7.80 12.96 6.55
CA ILE A 126 -9.27 12.97 6.59
C ILE A 126 -9.76 13.40 7.98
N CYS A 127 -9.08 12.96 9.04
CA CYS A 127 -9.50 13.21 10.42
C CYS A 127 -9.07 14.58 10.96
N ASP A 128 -7.99 15.14 10.43
CA ASP A 128 -7.55 16.50 10.76
C ASP A 128 -6.86 17.14 9.54
N PRO A 129 -7.63 17.62 8.56
CA PRO A 129 -7.06 18.23 7.35
C PRO A 129 -6.31 19.53 7.65
N SER A 130 -6.61 20.19 8.78
CA SER A 130 -6.03 21.49 9.14
C SER A 130 -4.55 21.42 9.50
N SER A 131 -4.09 20.24 9.93
CA SER A 131 -2.70 19.96 10.30
C SER A 131 -1.75 19.69 9.10
N PHE A 132 -2.26 19.73 7.86
CA PHE A 132 -1.51 19.43 6.62
C PHE A 132 -1.39 20.65 5.67
N LYS A 133 -1.43 21.86 6.23
CA LYS A 133 -1.35 23.13 5.47
C LYS A 133 0.07 23.48 5.06
#